data_AF-A0A1D2STU6-F1
#
_entry.id   AF-A0A1D2STU6-F1
#
_cell.length_a   1.000
_cell.length_b   1.000
_cell.length_c   1.000
_cell.angle_alpha   90.00
_cell.angle_beta   90.00
_cell.angle_gamma   90.00
#
_symmetry.space_group_name_H-M   'P 1'
#
loop_
_entity.id
_entity.type
_entity.pdbx_description
1 polymer ?
#
loop_
_entity_poly.entity_id
_entity_poly.type
_entity_poly.pdbx_seq_one_letter_code
_entity_poly.pdbx_strand_id
1 'polypeptide(L)'
;MVQSILFFVLGFLTAGFFVLLIAPAVLRRSVTMTRQRVEAKLPMTLEEIRAEKDALRAEHAMALRKVEVQLKSAQEKVLNQAVEISRNREALKGLTVVQQPTAAVVAPPSPGPGQLGKEITKRDEQIKRLSGQLVEAERVLEERAREIRSLGEMLEEASLASSNRQIELVSRESEMGKLSDDMRTQRKDVEKRMRDLETDNKAVRAALKAETKRAVELDKKLERMVAALSDSDEKLEARDEELARLREQLSKLPDAAATSANGGAHDDGASAERQRLETRLTKLTRENKRLKGELAASGGAETPAATQDALLREQMHELAAEVVALTARLEGPDSPIARVLSAEVNGHAPAAEPGVISLADRVRALQKTLPAE
;
A
#
# COMPACT_ATOMS: atom_id res chain seq x y z
N MET A 1 -22.56 -10.71 18.53
CA MET A 1 -21.37 -9.95 18.07
C MET A 1 -20.60 -10.73 17.00
N VAL A 2 -20.09 -11.93 17.29
CA VAL A 2 -19.29 -12.75 16.33
C VAL A 2 -20.07 -13.14 15.06
N GLN A 3 -21.35 -13.52 15.19
CA GLN A 3 -22.21 -13.87 14.05
C GLN A 3 -22.36 -12.72 13.03
N SER A 4 -22.50 -11.48 13.51
CA SER A 4 -22.61 -10.28 12.65
C SER A 4 -21.31 -10.01 11.88
N ILE A 5 -20.17 -10.22 12.52
CA ILE A 5 -18.84 -10.08 11.90
C ILE A 5 -18.65 -11.15 10.82
N LEU A 6 -19.06 -12.39 11.07
CA LEU A 6 -18.93 -13.49 10.10
C LEU A 6 -19.75 -13.22 8.82
N PHE A 7 -20.99 -12.74 8.96
CA PHE A 7 -21.82 -12.35 7.82
C PHE A 7 -21.23 -11.16 7.06
N PHE A 8 -20.62 -10.20 7.76
CA PHE A 8 -19.96 -9.07 7.12
C PHE A 8 -18.74 -9.51 6.28
N VAL A 9 -17.88 -10.36 6.84
CA VAL A 9 -16.69 -10.89 6.14
C VAL A 9 -17.11 -11.75 4.95
N LEU A 10 -18.12 -12.60 5.11
CA LEU A 10 -18.66 -13.42 4.02
C LEU A 10 -19.27 -12.55 2.91
N GLY A 11 -20.02 -11.50 3.27
CA GLY A 11 -20.56 -10.52 2.33
C GLY A 11 -19.46 -9.78 1.56
N PHE A 12 -18.40 -9.37 2.25
CA PHE A 12 -17.26 -8.71 1.60
C PHE A 12 -16.50 -9.64 0.65
N LEU A 13 -16.25 -10.90 1.07
CA LEU A 13 -15.56 -11.88 0.23
C LEU A 13 -16.37 -12.22 -1.03
N THR A 14 -17.68 -12.39 -0.87
CA THR A 14 -18.58 -12.68 -1.99
C THR A 14 -18.66 -11.51 -2.95
N ALA A 15 -18.78 -10.27 -2.46
CA ALA A 15 -18.73 -9.07 -3.29
C ALA A 15 -17.39 -8.93 -4.03
N GLY A 16 -16.27 -9.12 -3.34
CA GLY A 16 -14.93 -9.07 -3.94
C GLY A 16 -14.72 -10.13 -5.02
N PHE A 17 -15.25 -11.34 -4.80
CA PHE A 17 -15.21 -12.42 -5.79
C PHE A 17 -15.97 -12.04 -7.07
N PHE A 18 -17.16 -11.44 -6.95
CA PHE A 18 -17.91 -10.96 -8.12
C PHE A 18 -17.18 -9.84 -8.86
N VAL A 19 -16.55 -8.90 -8.15
CA VAL A 19 -15.72 -7.85 -8.78
C VAL A 19 -14.56 -8.46 -9.56
N LEU A 20 -13.85 -9.43 -8.99
CA LEU A 20 -12.72 -10.08 -9.66
C LEU A 20 -13.15 -10.81 -10.95
N LEU A 21 -14.34 -11.42 -10.94
CA LEU A 21 -14.89 -12.14 -12.07
C LEU A 21 -15.33 -11.18 -13.20
N ILE A 22 -15.94 -10.05 -12.83
CA ILE A 22 -16.49 -9.08 -13.78
C ILE A 22 -15.45 -8.08 -14.30
N ALA A 23 -14.46 -7.71 -13.47
CA ALA A 23 -13.42 -6.74 -13.80
C ALA A 23 -12.71 -7.00 -15.15
N PRO A 24 -12.20 -8.21 -15.47
CA PRO A 24 -11.54 -8.44 -16.75
C PRO A 24 -12.49 -8.29 -17.95
N ALA A 25 -13.78 -8.61 -17.80
CA ALA A 25 -14.78 -8.43 -18.85
C ALA A 25 -15.10 -6.95 -19.09
N VAL A 26 -15.23 -6.17 -18.01
CA VAL A 26 -15.46 -4.72 -18.09
C VAL A 26 -14.25 -4.00 -18.68
N LEU A 27 -13.02 -4.37 -18.28
CA LEU A 27 -11.79 -3.79 -18.81
C LEU A 27 -11.61 -4.10 -20.30
N ARG A 28 -11.91 -5.34 -20.74
CA ARG A 28 -11.90 -5.68 -22.17
C ARG A 28 -12.90 -4.84 -22.95
N ARG A 29 -14.10 -4.65 -22.41
CA ARG A 29 -15.16 -3.86 -23.04
C ARG A 29 -14.87 -2.35 -23.04
N SER A 30 -14.24 -1.83 -21.99
CA SER A 30 -13.84 -0.41 -21.95
C SER A 30 -12.75 -0.12 -22.97
N VAL A 31 -11.76 -1.00 -23.11
CA VAL A 31 -10.68 -0.87 -24.10
C VAL A 31 -11.21 -0.88 -25.53
N THR A 32 -12.15 -1.77 -25.85
CA THR A 32 -12.76 -1.79 -27.19
C THR A 32 -13.60 -0.54 -27.44
N MET A 33 -14.36 -0.05 -26.47
CA MET A 33 -15.12 1.20 -26.58
C MET A 33 -14.22 2.43 -26.71
N THR A 34 -13.08 2.49 -25.99
CA THR A 34 -12.12 3.59 -26.14
C THR A 34 -11.42 3.51 -27.48
N ARG A 35 -11.05 2.32 -27.94
CA ARG A 35 -10.47 2.12 -29.27
C ARG A 35 -11.45 2.55 -30.36
N GLN A 36 -12.71 2.13 -30.28
CA GLN A 36 -13.76 2.56 -31.21
C GLN A 36 -14.04 4.06 -31.14
N ARG A 37 -13.99 4.69 -29.96
CA ARG A 37 -14.12 6.15 -29.82
C ARG A 37 -12.92 6.92 -30.38
N VAL A 38 -11.72 6.38 -30.22
CA VAL A 38 -10.49 6.96 -30.76
C VAL A 38 -10.50 6.80 -32.29
N GLU A 39 -10.81 5.62 -32.81
CA GLU A 39 -10.98 5.34 -34.24
C GLU A 39 -12.15 6.16 -34.86
N ALA A 40 -13.22 6.44 -34.10
CA ALA A 40 -14.32 7.31 -34.58
C ALA A 40 -13.99 8.81 -34.51
N LYS A 41 -13.08 9.24 -33.63
CA LYS A 41 -12.66 10.64 -33.50
C LYS A 41 -11.44 10.98 -34.36
N LEU A 42 -10.63 9.98 -34.69
CA LEU A 42 -9.48 10.07 -35.57
C LEU A 42 -9.76 9.19 -36.80
N PRO A 43 -10.33 9.74 -37.88
CA PRO A 43 -10.57 9.00 -39.11
C PRO A 43 -9.25 8.85 -39.89
N MET A 44 -8.20 8.36 -39.24
CA MET A 44 -6.90 8.13 -39.86
C MET A 44 -6.43 6.71 -39.58
N THR A 45 -6.09 6.00 -40.65
CA THR A 45 -5.59 4.63 -40.57
C THR A 45 -4.18 4.61 -39.97
N LEU A 46 -3.75 3.47 -39.40
CA LEU A 46 -2.40 3.33 -38.83
C LEU A 46 -1.29 3.63 -39.85
N GLU A 47 -1.57 3.35 -41.13
CA GLU A 47 -0.67 3.66 -42.24
C GLU A 47 -0.59 5.17 -42.50
N GLU A 48 -1.69 5.92 -42.36
CA GLU A 48 -1.67 7.38 -42.47
C GLU A 48 -0.88 8.03 -41.32
N ILE A 49 -0.99 7.52 -40.10
CA ILE A 49 -0.17 8.01 -38.96
C ILE A 49 1.32 7.79 -39.22
N ARG A 50 1.68 6.64 -39.80
CA ARG A 50 3.07 6.35 -40.20
C ARG A 50 3.52 7.27 -41.33
N ALA A 51 2.67 7.48 -42.33
CA ALA A 51 2.94 8.39 -43.44
C ALA A 51 3.14 9.83 -42.96
N GLU A 52 2.34 10.30 -42.01
CA GLU A 52 2.46 11.64 -41.42
C GLU A 52 3.76 11.79 -40.63
N LYS A 53 4.16 10.76 -39.88
CA LYS A 53 5.46 10.72 -39.20
C LYS A 53 6.63 10.80 -40.19
N ASP A 54 6.56 10.07 -41.29
CA ASP A 54 7.61 10.09 -42.32
C ASP A 54 7.58 11.38 -43.15
N ALA A 55 6.40 11.98 -43.37
CA ALA A 55 6.26 13.30 -43.95
C ALA A 55 6.90 14.38 -43.07
N LEU A 56 6.71 14.34 -41.75
CA LEU A 56 7.34 15.26 -40.81
C LEU A 56 8.88 15.15 -40.86
N ARG A 57 9.41 13.93 -40.98
CA ARG A 57 10.85 13.70 -41.15
C ARG A 57 11.36 14.27 -42.46
N ALA A 58 10.62 14.09 -43.56
CA ALA A 58 10.97 14.66 -44.85
C ALA A 58 10.93 16.20 -44.83
N GLU A 59 9.92 16.79 -44.19
CA GLU A 59 9.79 18.24 -44.03
C GLU A 59 10.99 18.82 -43.27
N HIS A 60 11.38 18.21 -42.15
CA HIS A 60 12.56 18.64 -41.39
C HIS A 60 13.86 18.50 -42.20
N ALA A 61 14.03 17.42 -42.95
CA ALA A 61 15.19 17.24 -43.82
C ALA A 61 15.24 18.30 -44.95
N MET A 62 14.10 18.62 -45.55
CA MET A 62 13.99 19.67 -46.57
C MET A 62 14.25 21.06 -45.99
N ALA A 63 13.71 21.36 -44.79
CA ALA A 63 13.94 22.61 -44.10
C ALA A 63 15.43 22.79 -43.78
N LEU A 64 16.08 21.75 -43.25
CA LEU A 64 17.52 21.76 -42.99
C LEU A 64 18.30 22.00 -44.29
N ARG A 65 17.97 21.27 -45.36
CA ARG A 65 18.66 21.43 -46.65
C ARG A 65 18.48 22.83 -47.24
N LYS A 66 17.28 23.41 -47.12
CA LYS A 66 17.00 24.77 -47.59
C LYS A 66 17.85 25.80 -46.84
N VAL A 67 17.98 25.65 -45.51
CA VAL A 67 18.84 26.50 -44.68
C VAL A 67 20.31 26.34 -45.08
N GLU A 68 20.79 25.12 -45.30
CA GLU A 68 22.17 24.87 -45.78
C GLU A 68 22.45 25.56 -47.13
N VAL A 69 21.51 25.46 -48.07
CA VAL A 69 21.66 26.09 -49.39
C VAL A 69 21.64 27.60 -49.28
N GLN A 70 20.74 28.17 -48.47
CA GLN A 70 20.70 29.61 -48.22
C GLN A 70 22.01 30.10 -47.58
N LEU A 71 22.53 29.38 -46.58
CA LEU A 71 23.82 29.68 -45.95
C LEU A 71 24.96 29.70 -46.97
N LYS A 72 25.06 28.68 -47.83
CA LYS A 72 26.08 28.61 -48.88
C LYS A 72 25.96 29.77 -49.86
N SER A 73 24.74 30.06 -50.33
CA SER A 73 24.51 31.18 -51.25
C SER A 73 24.83 32.55 -50.62
N ALA A 74 24.58 32.72 -49.32
CA ALA A 74 24.94 33.93 -48.59
C ALA A 74 26.46 34.05 -48.43
N GLN A 75 27.15 32.95 -48.11
CA GLN A 75 28.62 32.90 -48.05
C GLN A 75 29.25 33.23 -49.42
N GLU A 76 28.73 32.67 -50.52
CA GLU A 76 29.19 33.00 -51.88
C GLU A 76 29.01 34.49 -52.21
N LYS A 77 27.87 35.10 -51.83
CA LYS A 77 27.64 36.54 -52.02
C LYS A 77 28.64 37.37 -51.23
N VAL A 78 28.93 37.01 -49.97
CA VAL A 78 29.92 37.71 -49.14
C VAL A 78 31.31 37.60 -49.74
N LEU A 79 31.70 36.42 -50.25
CA LEU A 79 32.98 36.23 -50.94
C LEU A 79 33.05 37.08 -52.21
N ASN A 80 31.99 37.11 -53.03
CA ASN A 80 31.93 37.93 -54.23
C ASN A 80 32.03 39.42 -53.91
N GLN A 81 31.31 39.90 -52.89
CA GLN A 81 31.39 41.28 -52.42
C GLN A 81 32.80 41.64 -51.92
N ALA A 82 33.48 40.74 -51.21
CA ALA A 82 34.86 40.94 -50.79
C ALA A 82 35.82 41.07 -51.98
N VAL A 83 35.62 40.29 -53.04
CA VAL A 83 36.40 40.37 -54.29
C VAL A 83 36.12 41.70 -55.01
N GLU A 84 34.86 42.13 -55.11
CA GLU A 84 34.49 43.41 -55.73
C GLU A 84 35.06 44.61 -54.96
N ILE A 85 34.99 44.60 -53.63
CA ILE A 85 35.61 45.63 -52.78
C ILE A 85 37.12 45.67 -53.02
N SER A 86 37.77 44.51 -53.13
CA SER A 86 39.22 44.44 -53.39
C SER A 86 39.56 45.04 -54.76
N ARG A 87 38.81 44.71 -55.81
CA ARG A 87 38.96 45.31 -57.15
C ARG A 87 38.69 46.81 -57.16
N ASN A 88 37.62 47.27 -56.51
CA ASN A 88 37.31 48.69 -56.40
C ASN A 88 38.41 49.45 -55.64
N ARG A 89 38.99 48.83 -54.60
CA ARG A 89 40.10 49.42 -53.85
C ARG A 89 41.37 49.51 -54.70
N GLU A 90 41.64 48.53 -55.55
CA GLU A 90 42.74 48.59 -56.53
C GLU A 90 42.50 49.67 -57.60
N ALA A 91 41.28 49.77 -58.13
CA ALA A 91 40.90 50.80 -59.09
C ALA A 91 41.02 52.22 -58.48
N LEU A 92 40.59 52.40 -57.22
CA LEU A 92 40.76 53.66 -56.48
C LEU A 92 42.24 54.01 -56.29
N LYS A 93 43.09 53.04 -55.93
CA LYS A 93 44.54 53.25 -55.87
C LYS A 93 45.10 53.68 -57.23
N GLY A 94 44.69 53.03 -58.33
CA GLY A 94 45.09 53.40 -59.69
C GLY A 94 44.67 54.83 -60.06
N LEU A 95 43.43 55.21 -59.76
CA LEU A 95 42.92 56.57 -59.99
C LEU A 95 43.66 57.63 -59.17
N THR A 96 44.00 57.35 -57.90
CA THR A 96 44.79 58.29 -57.09
C THR A 96 46.22 58.47 -57.63
N VAL A 97 46.82 57.42 -58.20
CA VAL A 97 48.14 57.51 -58.86
C VAL A 97 48.07 58.30 -60.17
N VAL A 98 46.94 58.24 -60.90
CA VAL A 98 46.71 59.02 -62.13
C VAL A 98 46.28 60.47 -61.83
N GLN A 99 45.63 60.74 -60.70
CA GLN A 99 45.25 62.10 -60.27
C GLN A 99 46.44 62.94 -59.78
N GLN A 100 47.49 62.34 -59.20
CA GLN A 100 48.69 63.08 -58.79
C GLN A 100 49.40 63.82 -59.95
N PRO A 101 49.53 63.26 -61.17
CA PRO A 101 50.08 64.00 -62.32
C PRO A 101 49.07 64.88 -63.09
N THR A 102 47.75 64.64 -62.99
CA THR A 102 46.73 65.41 -63.76
C THR A 102 46.18 66.65 -63.04
N ALA A 103 46.33 66.78 -61.72
CA ALA A 103 46.04 68.03 -61.01
C ALA A 103 47.00 69.18 -61.40
N ALA A 104 48.13 68.88 -62.03
CA ALA A 104 49.10 69.87 -62.50
C ALA A 104 48.80 70.43 -63.91
N VAL A 105 47.86 69.84 -64.68
CA VAL A 105 47.64 70.21 -66.09
C VAL A 105 46.17 70.09 -66.49
N VAL A 106 45.27 70.95 -66.02
CA VAL A 106 44.03 71.29 -66.75
C VAL A 106 43.56 72.71 -66.38
N ALA A 107 43.79 73.66 -67.29
CA ALA A 107 42.92 74.83 -67.48
C ALA A 107 42.67 74.92 -69.00
N PRO A 108 41.40 74.84 -69.47
CA PRO A 108 40.86 75.92 -70.31
C PRO A 108 39.29 76.02 -70.25
N PRO A 109 38.64 76.72 -71.20
CA PRO A 109 38.16 78.10 -71.15
C PRO A 109 36.77 78.27 -70.51
N SER A 110 36.52 79.43 -69.88
CA SER A 110 35.25 79.75 -69.22
C SER A 110 34.10 79.92 -70.22
N PRO A 111 32.93 79.28 -70.01
CA PRO A 111 31.68 79.69 -70.63
C PRO A 111 31.25 81.06 -70.07
N GLY A 112 30.44 81.81 -70.83
CA GLY A 112 29.99 83.14 -70.41
C GLY A 112 29.19 83.13 -69.09
N PRO A 113 29.22 84.22 -68.30
CA PRO A 113 28.67 84.27 -66.93
C PRO A 113 27.18 83.87 -66.83
N GLY A 114 26.39 84.10 -67.88
CA GLY A 114 24.97 83.72 -67.92
C GLY A 114 24.67 82.23 -68.15
N GLN A 115 25.57 81.47 -68.78
CA GLN A 115 25.41 80.01 -68.93
C GLN A 115 25.85 79.28 -67.66
N LEU A 116 26.95 79.72 -67.04
CA LEU A 116 27.39 79.24 -65.73
C LEU A 116 26.32 79.47 -64.66
N GLY A 117 25.68 80.66 -64.63
CA GLY A 117 24.59 80.93 -63.69
C GLY A 117 23.41 79.97 -63.82
N LYS A 118 22.99 79.64 -65.06
CA LYS A 118 21.90 78.68 -65.31
C LYS A 118 22.26 77.24 -64.93
N GLU A 119 23.53 76.84 -65.10
CA GLU A 119 23.98 75.53 -64.63
C GLU A 119 24.07 75.47 -63.10
N ILE A 120 24.53 76.54 -62.46
CA ILE A 120 24.58 76.63 -60.98
C ILE A 120 23.17 76.51 -60.41
N THR A 121 22.18 77.24 -60.94
CA THR A 121 20.80 77.13 -60.44
C THR A 121 20.21 75.73 -60.63
N LYS A 122 20.49 75.07 -61.77
CA LYS A 122 20.07 73.68 -62.01
C LYS A 122 20.72 72.70 -61.04
N ARG A 123 22.03 72.85 -60.78
CA ARG A 123 22.76 72.04 -59.80
C ARG A 123 22.25 72.30 -58.39
N ASP A 124 21.97 73.54 -58.02
CA ASP A 124 21.39 73.90 -56.71
C ASP A 124 20.00 73.29 -56.51
N GLU A 125 19.15 73.29 -57.54
CA GLU A 125 17.86 72.61 -57.50
C GLU A 125 18.01 71.09 -57.36
N GLN A 126 18.98 70.47 -58.06
CA GLN A 126 19.29 69.05 -57.91
C GLN A 126 19.83 68.72 -56.52
N ILE A 127 20.73 69.53 -55.97
CA ILE A 127 21.26 69.36 -54.61
C ILE A 127 20.13 69.49 -53.59
N LYS A 128 19.21 70.45 -53.75
CA LYS A 128 18.02 70.56 -52.88
C LYS A 128 17.11 69.33 -52.97
N ARG A 129 16.87 68.80 -54.17
CA ARG A 129 16.06 67.57 -54.33
C ARG A 129 16.75 66.35 -53.70
N LEU A 130 18.04 66.16 -53.97
CA LEU A 130 18.81 65.03 -53.43
C LEU A 130 18.97 65.12 -51.91
N SER A 131 19.20 66.32 -51.36
CA SER A 131 19.25 66.52 -49.91
C SER A 131 17.89 66.24 -49.24
N GLY A 132 16.78 66.65 -49.85
CA GLY A 132 15.44 66.29 -49.36
C GLY A 132 15.18 64.78 -49.41
N GLN A 133 15.59 64.11 -50.48
CA GLN A 133 15.50 62.64 -50.58
C GLN A 133 16.40 61.93 -49.56
N LEU A 134 17.58 62.47 -49.28
CA LEU A 134 18.50 61.94 -48.28
C LEU A 134 17.91 62.04 -46.87
N VAL A 135 17.34 63.18 -46.51
CA VAL A 135 16.68 63.38 -45.21
C VAL A 135 15.48 62.44 -45.03
N GLU A 136 14.66 62.25 -46.07
CA GLU A 136 13.55 61.31 -45.98
C GLU A 136 14.03 59.85 -45.88
N ALA A 137 15.09 59.48 -46.60
CA ALA A 137 15.71 58.16 -46.49
C ALA A 137 16.31 57.92 -45.09
N GLU A 138 16.98 58.91 -44.51
CA GLU A 138 17.49 58.87 -43.13
C GLU A 138 16.35 58.68 -42.13
N ARG A 139 15.23 59.39 -42.30
CA ARG A 139 14.03 59.25 -41.46
C ARG A 139 13.46 57.84 -41.49
N VAL A 140 13.33 57.25 -42.69
CA VAL A 140 12.84 55.86 -42.83
C VAL A 140 13.83 54.86 -42.24
N LEU A 141 15.14 55.07 -42.43
CA LEU A 141 16.17 54.20 -41.83
C LEU A 141 16.13 54.26 -40.30
N GLU A 142 15.91 55.43 -39.70
CA GLU A 142 15.72 55.54 -38.25
C GLU A 142 14.47 54.81 -37.76
N GLU A 143 13.36 54.92 -38.47
CA GLU A 143 12.12 54.18 -38.14
C GLU A 143 12.34 52.67 -38.21
N ARG A 144 12.95 52.18 -39.29
CA ARG A 144 13.31 50.75 -39.39
C ARG A 144 14.29 50.31 -38.32
N ALA A 145 15.26 51.15 -37.95
CA ALA A 145 16.17 50.85 -36.87
C ALA A 145 15.45 50.77 -35.51
N ARG A 146 14.41 51.58 -35.27
CA ARG A 146 13.55 51.47 -34.08
C ARG A 146 12.72 50.19 -34.10
N GLU A 147 12.11 49.85 -35.24
CA GLU A 147 11.36 48.60 -35.40
C GLU A 147 12.25 47.36 -35.17
N ILE A 148 13.46 47.35 -35.73
CA ILE A 148 14.41 46.24 -35.54
C ILE A 148 14.81 46.10 -34.06
N ARG A 149 15.02 47.21 -33.35
CA ARG A 149 15.28 47.16 -31.89
C ARG A 149 14.10 46.60 -31.11
N SER A 150 12.89 47.07 -31.41
CA SER A 150 11.66 46.58 -30.77
C SER A 150 11.41 45.09 -31.04
N LEU A 151 11.64 44.64 -32.27
CA LEU A 151 11.57 43.21 -32.64
C LEU A 151 12.67 42.39 -31.94
N GLY A 152 13.85 42.96 -31.76
CA GLY A 152 14.94 42.35 -30.99
C GLY A 152 14.55 42.11 -29.53
N GLU A 153 14.00 43.13 -28.86
CA GLU A 153 13.54 43.04 -27.46
C GLU A 153 12.43 41.99 -27.29
N MET A 154 11.43 41.96 -28.18
CA MET A 154 10.37 40.95 -28.14
C MET A 154 10.90 39.53 -28.38
N LEU A 155 11.91 39.37 -29.23
CA LEU A 155 12.52 38.06 -29.50
C LEU A 155 13.34 37.58 -28.30
N GLU A 156 14.09 38.48 -27.65
CA GLU A 156 14.80 38.16 -26.40
C GLU A 156 13.82 37.77 -25.29
N GLU A 157 12.73 38.51 -25.11
CA GLU A 157 11.70 38.18 -24.11
C GLU A 157 11.02 36.84 -24.41
N ALA A 158 10.66 36.58 -25.67
CA ALA A 158 10.10 35.30 -26.09
C ALA A 158 11.09 34.14 -25.90
N SER A 159 12.38 34.37 -26.15
CA SER A 159 13.45 33.39 -25.94
C SER A 159 13.61 33.07 -24.46
N LEU A 160 13.67 34.08 -23.59
CA LEU A 160 13.73 33.93 -22.14
C LEU A 160 12.51 33.19 -21.60
N ALA A 161 11.31 33.56 -22.04
CA ALA A 161 10.08 32.87 -21.65
C ALA A 161 10.06 31.39 -22.09
N SER A 162 10.59 31.09 -23.28
CA SER A 162 10.73 29.72 -23.77
C SER A 162 11.73 28.91 -22.93
N SER A 163 12.91 29.47 -22.64
CA SER A 163 13.90 28.84 -21.78
C SER A 163 13.36 28.60 -20.37
N ASN A 164 12.61 29.55 -19.81
CA ASN A 164 12.00 29.37 -18.49
C ASN A 164 10.95 28.25 -18.48
N ARG A 165 10.10 28.17 -19.52
CA ARG A 165 9.17 27.04 -19.69
C ARG A 165 9.89 25.71 -19.86
N GLN A 166 11.02 25.69 -20.57
CA GLN A 166 11.83 24.48 -20.72
C GLN A 166 12.40 24.02 -19.38
N ILE A 167 12.88 24.93 -18.53
CA ILE A 167 13.33 24.62 -17.18
C ILE A 167 12.19 24.07 -16.33
N GLU A 168 11.00 24.68 -16.39
CA GLU A 168 9.82 24.20 -15.66
C GLU A 168 9.41 22.80 -16.13
N LEU A 169 9.39 22.53 -17.44
CA LEU A 169 9.08 21.22 -17.98
C LEU A 169 10.07 20.14 -17.51
N VAL A 170 11.37 20.44 -17.53
CA VAL A 170 12.39 19.51 -17.03
C VAL A 170 12.23 19.27 -15.52
N SER A 171 11.88 20.30 -14.75
CA SER A 171 11.57 20.15 -13.32
C SER A 171 10.35 19.25 -13.10
N ARG A 172 9.27 19.47 -13.85
CA ARG A 172 8.05 18.66 -13.79
C ARG A 172 8.30 17.22 -14.22
N GLU A 173 9.14 17.00 -15.22
CA GLU A 173 9.53 15.66 -15.65
C GLU A 173 10.34 14.94 -14.58
N SER A 174 11.23 15.65 -13.86
CA SER A 174 11.93 15.12 -12.69
C SER A 174 10.96 14.75 -11.55
N GLU A 175 9.97 15.60 -11.26
CA GLU A 175 8.92 15.33 -10.25
C GLU A 175 8.09 14.11 -10.62
N MET A 176 7.66 13.99 -11.89
CA MET A 176 6.95 12.81 -12.37
C MET A 176 7.80 11.55 -12.30
N GLY A 177 9.10 11.65 -12.60
CA GLY A 177 10.06 10.56 -12.43
C GLY A 177 10.12 10.07 -10.99
N LYS A 178 10.28 10.99 -10.02
CA LYS A 178 10.28 10.67 -8.59
C LYS A 178 8.98 10.02 -8.14
N LEU A 179 7.83 10.59 -8.51
CA LEU A 179 6.52 10.05 -8.15
C LEU A 179 6.29 8.65 -8.76
N SER A 180 6.77 8.41 -9.99
CA SER A 180 6.72 7.11 -10.63
C SER A 180 7.56 6.06 -9.88
N ASP A 181 8.76 6.44 -9.45
CA ASP A 181 9.63 5.59 -8.65
C ASP A 181 9.03 5.31 -7.26
N ASP A 182 8.42 6.31 -6.61
CA ASP A 182 7.69 6.15 -5.34
C ASP A 182 6.49 5.22 -5.50
N MET A 183 5.71 5.35 -6.56
CA MET A 183 4.61 4.42 -6.86
C MET A 183 5.13 3.00 -7.10
N ARG A 184 6.30 2.85 -7.74
CA ARG A 184 6.92 1.55 -7.98
C ARG A 184 7.43 0.90 -6.69
N THR A 185 8.02 1.68 -5.79
CA THR A 185 8.47 1.18 -4.47
C THR A 185 7.27 0.79 -3.61
N GLN A 186 6.24 1.63 -3.52
CA GLN A 186 5.01 1.31 -2.82
C GLN A 186 4.33 0.05 -3.36
N ARG A 187 4.27 -0.14 -4.68
CA ARG A 187 3.74 -1.39 -5.27
C ARG A 187 4.53 -2.61 -4.83
N LYS A 188 5.87 -2.53 -4.84
CA LYS A 188 6.72 -3.64 -4.39
C LYS A 188 6.50 -3.95 -2.90
N ASP A 189 6.33 -2.93 -2.07
CA ASP A 189 6.11 -3.13 -0.63
C ASP A 189 4.73 -3.71 -0.33
N VAL A 190 3.70 -3.28 -1.05
CA VAL A 190 2.35 -3.90 -0.99
C VAL A 190 2.42 -5.35 -1.47
N GLU A 191 3.11 -5.65 -2.58
CA GLU A 191 3.28 -7.03 -3.07
C GLU A 191 4.06 -7.92 -2.09
N LYS A 192 5.03 -7.37 -1.35
CA LYS A 192 5.72 -8.12 -0.28
C LYS A 192 4.77 -8.40 0.88
N ARG A 193 4.10 -7.36 1.40
CA ARG A 193 3.13 -7.51 2.50
C ARG A 193 2.00 -8.49 2.16
N MET A 194 1.52 -8.48 0.91
CA MET A 194 0.51 -9.44 0.46
C MET A 194 1.05 -10.87 0.47
N ARG A 195 2.30 -11.09 0.04
CA ARG A 195 2.95 -12.41 0.10
C ARG A 195 3.13 -12.88 1.55
N ASP A 196 3.58 -12.00 2.44
CA ASP A 196 3.79 -12.32 3.85
C ASP A 196 2.45 -12.68 4.53
N LEU A 197 1.39 -11.89 4.27
CA LEU A 197 0.04 -12.18 4.77
C LEU A 197 -0.52 -13.49 4.19
N GLU A 198 -0.24 -13.82 2.93
CA GLU A 198 -0.64 -15.11 2.36
C GLU A 198 0.07 -16.28 3.04
N THR A 199 1.37 -16.15 3.34
CA THR A 199 2.11 -17.19 4.07
C THR A 199 1.61 -17.35 5.49
N ASP A 200 1.34 -16.24 6.19
CA ASP A 200 0.79 -16.25 7.54
C ASP A 200 -0.62 -16.85 7.56
N ASN A 201 -1.48 -16.50 6.59
CA ASN A 201 -2.82 -17.08 6.51
C ASN A 201 -2.79 -18.59 6.27
N LYS A 202 -1.84 -19.06 5.44
CA LYS A 202 -1.62 -20.51 5.24
C LYS A 202 -1.14 -21.18 6.53
N ALA A 203 -0.21 -20.57 7.26
CA ALA A 203 0.29 -21.09 8.53
C ALA A 203 -0.83 -21.16 9.59
N VAL A 204 -1.61 -20.09 9.75
CA VAL A 204 -2.76 -20.04 10.68
C VAL A 204 -3.81 -21.08 10.30
N ARG A 205 -4.14 -21.24 9.02
CA ARG A 205 -5.07 -22.30 8.57
C ARG A 205 -4.55 -23.70 8.87
N ALA A 206 -3.25 -23.94 8.73
CA ALA A 206 -2.64 -25.22 9.06
C ALA A 206 -2.69 -25.49 10.57
N ALA A 207 -2.37 -24.48 11.39
CA ALA A 207 -2.47 -24.56 12.84
C ALA A 207 -3.91 -24.81 13.31
N LEU A 208 -4.88 -24.06 12.76
CA LEU A 208 -6.30 -24.25 13.06
C LEU A 208 -6.75 -25.68 12.72
N LYS A 209 -6.37 -26.21 11.55
CA LYS A 209 -6.68 -27.60 11.19
C LYS A 209 -6.07 -28.60 12.17
N ALA A 210 -4.85 -28.36 12.64
CA ALA A 210 -4.21 -29.22 13.63
C ALA A 210 -4.96 -29.17 14.97
N GLU A 211 -5.35 -27.99 15.45
CA GLU A 211 -6.15 -27.84 16.67
C GLU A 211 -7.52 -28.48 16.55
N THR A 212 -8.23 -28.30 15.42
CA THR A 212 -9.53 -28.97 15.22
C THR A 212 -9.41 -30.49 15.22
N LYS A 213 -8.30 -31.05 14.72
CA LYS A 213 -8.06 -32.50 14.78
C LYS A 213 -7.80 -32.95 16.20
N ARG A 214 -6.99 -32.21 16.96
CA ARG A 214 -6.74 -32.48 18.38
C ARG A 214 -8.02 -32.42 19.19
N ALA A 215 -8.87 -31.41 18.96
CA ALA A 215 -10.18 -31.29 19.61
C ALA A 215 -11.05 -32.52 19.32
N VAL A 216 -11.19 -32.93 18.06
CA VAL A 216 -11.95 -34.14 17.70
C VAL A 216 -11.37 -35.42 18.31
N GLU A 217 -10.04 -35.53 18.41
CA GLU A 217 -9.39 -36.65 19.09
C GLU A 217 -9.66 -36.66 20.60
N LEU A 218 -9.69 -35.49 21.24
CA LEU A 218 -10.06 -35.35 22.65
C LEU A 218 -11.54 -35.65 22.87
N ASP A 219 -12.44 -35.17 22.03
CA ASP A 219 -13.88 -35.47 22.09
C ASP A 219 -14.13 -36.98 21.98
N LYS A 220 -13.46 -37.67 21.05
CA LYS A 220 -13.54 -39.13 20.95
C LYS A 220 -13.01 -39.86 22.18
N LYS A 221 -12.00 -39.30 22.87
CA LYS A 221 -11.50 -39.87 24.13
C LYS A 221 -12.52 -39.66 25.25
N LEU A 222 -13.13 -38.47 25.33
CA LEU A 222 -14.20 -38.18 26.27
C LEU A 222 -15.41 -39.09 26.05
N GLU A 223 -15.87 -39.26 24.81
CA GLU A 223 -16.96 -40.19 24.48
C GLU A 223 -16.67 -41.61 24.94
N ARG A 224 -15.44 -42.11 24.73
CA ARG A 224 -15.03 -43.44 25.21
C ARG A 224 -15.00 -43.52 26.73
N MET A 225 -14.53 -42.47 27.42
CA MET A 225 -14.53 -42.43 28.89
C MET A 225 -15.96 -42.38 29.44
N VAL A 226 -16.85 -41.59 28.83
CA VAL A 226 -18.26 -41.51 29.22
C VAL A 226 -18.97 -42.86 28.99
N ALA A 227 -18.75 -43.51 27.84
CA ALA A 227 -19.30 -44.83 27.58
C ALA A 227 -18.78 -45.87 28.59
N ALA A 228 -17.48 -45.84 28.90
CA ALA A 228 -16.90 -46.73 29.90
C ALA A 228 -17.46 -46.50 31.31
N LEU A 229 -17.70 -45.24 31.70
CA LEU A 229 -18.35 -44.88 32.96
C LEU A 229 -19.80 -45.36 33.01
N SER A 230 -20.57 -45.14 31.94
CA SER A 230 -21.94 -45.65 31.81
C SER A 230 -22.02 -47.18 31.91
N ASP A 231 -21.13 -47.89 31.20
CA ASP A 231 -21.04 -49.36 31.28
C ASP A 231 -20.69 -49.85 32.69
N SER A 232 -19.88 -49.09 33.44
CA SER A 232 -19.56 -49.41 34.83
C SER A 232 -20.71 -49.07 35.79
N ASP A 233 -21.45 -47.99 35.55
CA ASP A 233 -22.62 -47.62 36.33
C ASP A 233 -23.76 -48.64 36.16
N GLU A 234 -24.06 -49.06 34.92
CA GLU A 234 -25.04 -50.14 34.66
C GLU A 234 -24.65 -51.46 35.35
N LYS A 235 -23.35 -51.80 35.36
CA LYS A 235 -22.85 -52.97 36.09
C LYS A 235 -23.01 -52.81 37.60
N LEU A 236 -22.80 -51.61 38.14
CA LEU A 236 -23.00 -51.34 39.57
C LEU A 236 -24.49 -51.43 39.93
N GLU A 237 -25.38 -50.86 39.12
CA GLU A 237 -26.84 -50.93 39.31
C GLU A 237 -27.35 -52.37 39.28
N ALA A 238 -26.98 -53.15 38.25
CA ALA A 238 -27.38 -54.56 38.16
C ALA A 238 -26.91 -55.38 39.38
N ARG A 239 -25.71 -55.07 39.91
CA ARG A 239 -25.18 -55.74 41.10
C ARG A 239 -25.83 -55.25 42.39
N ASP A 240 -26.19 -53.98 42.48
CA ASP A 240 -26.96 -53.43 43.59
C ASP A 240 -28.37 -54.04 43.63
N GLU A 241 -29.01 -54.27 42.48
CA GLU A 241 -30.26 -55.02 42.38
C GLU A 241 -30.12 -56.50 42.79
N GLU A 242 -29.07 -57.19 42.32
CA GLU A 242 -28.78 -58.57 42.75
C GLU A 242 -28.55 -58.66 44.26
N LEU A 243 -27.81 -57.70 44.84
CA LEU A 243 -27.61 -57.59 46.28
C LEU A 243 -28.95 -57.35 47.02
N ALA A 244 -29.83 -56.50 46.49
CA ALA A 244 -31.15 -56.25 47.06
C ALA A 244 -32.02 -57.52 47.05
N ARG A 245 -32.07 -58.24 45.92
CA ARG A 245 -32.82 -59.51 45.80
C ARG A 245 -32.27 -60.59 46.75
N LEU A 246 -30.95 -60.73 46.85
CA LEU A 246 -30.33 -61.68 47.77
C LEU A 246 -30.59 -61.32 49.25
N ARG A 247 -30.60 -60.03 49.60
CA ARG A 247 -30.98 -59.57 50.95
C ARG A 247 -32.46 -59.88 51.25
N GLU A 248 -33.33 -59.66 50.28
CA GLU A 248 -34.76 -59.98 50.41
C GLU A 248 -34.98 -61.49 50.57
N GLN A 249 -34.29 -62.32 49.77
CA GLN A 249 -34.30 -63.78 49.91
C GLN A 249 -33.80 -64.21 51.29
N LEU A 250 -32.69 -63.62 51.77
CA LEU A 250 -32.17 -63.89 53.11
C LEU A 250 -33.18 -63.51 54.20
N SER A 251 -33.92 -62.40 54.04
CA SER A 251 -34.96 -61.97 55.00
C SER A 251 -36.21 -62.86 55.00
N LYS A 252 -36.49 -63.54 53.88
CA LYS A 252 -37.60 -64.49 53.73
C LYS A 252 -37.27 -65.88 54.28
N LEU A 253 -35.99 -66.21 54.45
CA LEU A 253 -35.60 -67.40 55.20
C LEU A 253 -35.86 -67.17 56.70
N PRO A 254 -36.56 -68.08 57.39
CA PRO A 254 -36.85 -67.91 58.81
C PRO A 254 -35.56 -67.80 59.63
N ASP A 255 -35.58 -66.95 60.65
CA ASP A 255 -34.48 -66.85 61.61
C ASP A 255 -34.31 -68.15 62.37
N ALA A 256 -33.18 -68.84 62.12
CA ALA A 256 -32.74 -70.00 62.91
C ALA A 256 -32.55 -69.66 64.40
N ALA A 257 -32.61 -68.37 64.77
CA ALA A 257 -32.62 -67.91 66.16
C ALA A 257 -34.01 -67.91 66.82
N ALA A 258 -35.12 -68.01 66.06
CA ALA A 258 -36.48 -67.88 66.59
C ALA A 258 -37.29 -69.19 66.65
N THR A 259 -36.80 -70.30 66.09
CA THR A 259 -37.45 -71.63 66.16
C THR A 259 -36.58 -72.67 66.85
N SER A 260 -36.08 -72.36 68.04
CA SER A 260 -35.68 -73.38 69.03
C SER A 260 -36.89 -73.83 69.83
N ALA A 261 -37.85 -74.49 69.18
CA ALA A 261 -38.84 -75.33 69.85
C ALA A 261 -39.64 -76.13 68.81
N ASN A 262 -39.29 -77.40 68.66
CA ASN A 262 -40.08 -78.49 68.07
C ASN A 262 -39.89 -78.79 66.56
N GLY A 263 -39.20 -79.90 66.27
CA GLY A 263 -39.27 -80.63 65.00
C GLY A 263 -37.99 -80.65 64.16
N GLY A 264 -37.16 -81.69 64.34
CA GLY A 264 -35.90 -81.89 63.61
C GLY A 264 -36.04 -82.49 62.20
N ALA A 265 -34.93 -82.41 61.46
CA ALA A 265 -34.62 -82.97 60.13
C ALA A 265 -34.90 -82.11 58.87
N HIS A 266 -35.52 -80.92 58.96
CA HIS A 266 -35.65 -79.99 57.82
C HIS A 266 -34.74 -78.73 57.90
N ASP A 267 -33.97 -78.55 58.96
CA ASP A 267 -33.25 -77.29 59.28
C ASP A 267 -31.78 -77.23 58.77
N ASP A 268 -31.13 -78.38 58.55
CA ASP A 268 -29.73 -78.42 58.08
C ASP A 268 -29.59 -77.95 56.62
N GLY A 269 -30.62 -78.16 55.79
CA GLY A 269 -30.64 -77.66 54.41
C GLY A 269 -30.82 -76.15 54.34
N ALA A 270 -31.74 -75.61 55.14
CA ALA A 270 -32.05 -74.18 55.19
C ALA A 270 -30.89 -73.37 55.79
N SER A 271 -30.22 -73.87 56.82
CA SER A 271 -29.04 -73.23 57.41
C SER A 271 -27.81 -73.26 56.48
N ALA A 272 -27.59 -74.34 55.75
CA ALA A 272 -26.52 -74.43 54.74
C ALA A 272 -26.77 -73.52 53.53
N GLU A 273 -28.01 -73.41 53.07
CA GLU A 273 -28.40 -72.45 52.02
C GLU A 273 -28.24 -71.01 52.48
N ARG A 274 -28.61 -70.70 53.73
CA ARG A 274 -28.41 -69.38 54.36
C ARG A 274 -26.93 -68.99 54.41
N GLN A 275 -26.05 -69.89 54.86
CA GLN A 275 -24.60 -69.64 54.87
C GLN A 275 -24.01 -69.45 53.46
N ARG A 276 -24.51 -70.18 52.45
CA ARG A 276 -24.12 -69.99 51.05
C ARG A 276 -24.56 -68.64 50.50
N LEU A 277 -25.76 -68.17 50.88
CA LEU A 277 -26.26 -66.86 50.48
C LEU A 277 -25.52 -65.73 51.20
N GLU A 278 -25.19 -65.87 52.49
CA GLU A 278 -24.40 -64.91 53.27
C GLU A 278 -22.96 -64.77 52.75
N THR A 279 -22.30 -65.89 52.42
CA THR A 279 -20.96 -65.87 51.81
C THR A 279 -20.98 -65.25 50.41
N ARG A 280 -22.06 -65.42 49.64
CA ARG A 280 -22.22 -64.76 48.34
C ARG A 280 -22.50 -63.25 48.49
N LEU A 281 -23.31 -62.85 49.46
CA LEU A 281 -23.59 -61.44 49.78
C LEU A 281 -22.34 -60.69 50.20
N THR A 282 -21.50 -61.27 51.08
CA THR A 282 -20.25 -60.65 51.54
C THR A 282 -19.21 -60.49 50.44
N LYS A 283 -19.12 -61.47 49.52
CA LYS A 283 -18.28 -61.35 48.32
C LYS A 283 -18.75 -60.23 47.40
N LEU A 284 -20.04 -60.21 47.05
CA LEU A 284 -20.62 -59.19 46.18
C LEU A 284 -20.55 -57.78 46.78
N THR A 285 -20.75 -57.61 48.11
CA THR A 285 -20.59 -56.29 48.76
C THR A 285 -19.15 -55.80 48.77
N ARG A 286 -18.16 -56.70 48.94
CA ARG A 286 -16.74 -56.33 48.89
C ARG A 286 -16.32 -55.93 47.47
N GLU A 287 -16.80 -56.66 46.46
CA GLU A 287 -16.56 -56.34 45.05
C GLU A 287 -17.24 -55.05 44.63
N ASN A 288 -18.48 -54.80 45.09
CA ASN A 288 -19.20 -53.55 44.84
C ASN A 288 -18.50 -52.34 45.50
N LYS A 289 -18.02 -52.48 46.75
CA LYS A 289 -17.21 -51.44 47.40
C LYS A 289 -15.89 -51.17 46.66
N ARG A 290 -15.28 -52.21 46.09
CA ARG A 290 -14.06 -52.08 45.27
C ARG A 290 -14.34 -51.34 43.96
N LEU A 291 -15.37 -51.74 43.22
CA LEU A 291 -15.77 -51.10 41.96
C LEU A 291 -16.21 -49.66 42.18
N LYS A 292 -16.96 -49.36 43.25
CA LYS A 292 -17.28 -47.97 43.65
C LYS A 292 -16.03 -47.15 43.98
N GLY A 293 -15.01 -47.76 44.57
CA GLY A 293 -13.72 -47.12 44.81
C GLY A 293 -12.92 -46.86 43.52
N GLU A 294 -12.92 -47.80 42.59
CA GLU A 294 -12.29 -47.65 41.26
C GLU A 294 -13.02 -46.58 40.41
N LEU A 295 -14.35 -46.50 40.51
CA LEU A 295 -15.16 -45.47 39.85
C LEU A 295 -14.91 -44.08 40.44
N ALA A 296 -14.83 -43.97 41.78
CA ALA A 296 -14.48 -42.72 42.46
C ALA A 296 -13.05 -42.26 42.14
N ALA A 297 -12.12 -43.19 41.94
CA ALA A 297 -10.75 -42.86 41.50
C ALA A 297 -10.68 -42.44 40.02
N SER A 298 -11.55 -42.99 39.17
CA SER A 298 -11.66 -42.66 37.74
C SER A 298 -12.40 -41.33 37.49
N GLY A 299 -13.49 -41.08 38.22
CA GLY A 299 -14.24 -39.82 38.17
C GLY A 299 -13.66 -38.70 39.03
N GLY A 300 -12.78 -39.04 39.97
CA GLY A 300 -12.17 -38.13 40.95
C GLY A 300 -10.69 -37.84 40.68
N ALA A 301 -10.22 -37.96 39.44
CA ALA A 301 -8.97 -37.32 39.05
C ALA A 301 -9.19 -35.79 38.98
N GLU A 302 -9.30 -35.15 40.14
CA GLU A 302 -9.07 -33.71 40.31
C GLU A 302 -7.63 -33.40 39.89
N THR A 303 -7.46 -33.29 38.58
CA THR A 303 -6.35 -32.61 37.92
C THR A 303 -6.43 -31.16 38.39
N PRO A 304 -5.31 -30.44 38.65
CA PRO A 304 -5.27 -29.22 39.46
C PRO A 304 -5.94 -28.03 38.77
N ALA A 305 -7.27 -28.03 38.72
CA ALA A 305 -8.11 -26.97 38.17
C ALA A 305 -7.91 -25.67 38.95
N ALA A 306 -7.68 -25.76 40.26
CA ALA A 306 -7.32 -24.59 41.07
C ALA A 306 -6.00 -23.93 40.63
N THR A 307 -5.01 -24.70 40.16
CA THR A 307 -3.74 -24.17 39.64
C THR A 307 -3.91 -23.63 38.22
N GLN A 308 -4.69 -24.30 37.37
CA GLN A 308 -4.96 -23.80 36.01
C GLN A 308 -5.81 -22.52 36.03
N ASP A 309 -6.79 -22.41 36.92
CA ASP A 309 -7.57 -21.19 37.11
C ASP A 309 -6.73 -20.05 37.69
N ALA A 310 -5.78 -20.34 38.58
CA ALA A 310 -4.84 -19.35 39.08
C ALA A 310 -3.91 -18.84 37.96
N LEU A 311 -3.39 -19.74 37.13
CA LEU A 311 -2.56 -19.39 35.97
C LEU A 311 -3.35 -18.60 34.91
N LEU A 312 -4.60 -18.98 34.65
CA LEU A 312 -5.47 -18.26 33.71
C LEU A 312 -5.78 -16.85 34.23
N ARG A 313 -6.07 -16.69 35.53
CA ARG A 313 -6.24 -15.36 36.15
C ARG A 313 -4.97 -14.53 36.02
N GLU A 314 -3.80 -15.11 36.26
CA GLU A 314 -2.52 -14.41 36.11
C GLU A 314 -2.28 -13.95 34.67
N GLN A 315 -2.49 -14.83 33.68
CA GLN A 315 -2.39 -14.51 32.26
C GLN A 315 -3.40 -13.44 31.81
N MET A 316 -4.63 -13.48 32.32
CA MET A 316 -5.65 -12.46 32.04
C MET A 316 -5.24 -11.09 32.63
N HIS A 317 -4.66 -11.06 33.83
CA HIS A 317 -4.16 -9.83 34.43
C HIS A 317 -2.95 -9.25 33.69
N GLU A 318 -2.07 -10.10 33.15
CA GLU A 318 -0.92 -9.67 32.36
C GLU A 318 -1.34 -9.12 30.99
N LEU A 319 -2.21 -9.83 30.27
CA LEU A 319 -2.75 -9.37 28.98
C LEU A 319 -3.54 -8.06 29.14
N ALA A 320 -4.34 -7.94 30.20
CA ALA A 320 -5.07 -6.71 30.48
C ALA A 320 -4.12 -5.52 30.71
N ALA A 321 -3.00 -5.74 31.42
CA ALA A 321 -2.01 -4.69 31.64
C ALA A 321 -1.34 -4.25 30.34
N GLU A 322 -1.01 -5.17 29.44
CA GLU A 322 -0.40 -4.88 28.14
C GLU A 322 -1.34 -4.10 27.22
N VAL A 323 -2.62 -4.49 27.15
CA VAL A 323 -3.64 -3.78 26.35
C VAL A 323 -3.86 -2.36 26.89
N VAL A 324 -3.92 -2.18 28.21
CA VAL A 324 -4.07 -0.85 28.83
C VAL A 324 -2.83 0.02 28.58
N ALA A 325 -1.62 -0.55 28.64
CA ALA A 325 -0.39 0.17 28.33
C ALA A 325 -0.32 0.59 26.86
N LEU A 326 -0.69 -0.30 25.93
CA LEU A 326 -0.71 -0.01 24.50
C LEU A 326 -1.75 1.05 24.14
N THR A 327 -2.95 0.97 24.71
CA THR A 327 -4.02 1.96 24.50
C THR A 327 -3.63 3.33 25.08
N ALA A 328 -3.02 3.38 26.27
CA ALA A 328 -2.48 4.62 26.82
C ALA A 328 -1.43 5.26 25.90
N ARG A 329 -0.59 4.46 25.21
CA ARG A 329 0.37 4.98 24.23
C ARG A 329 -0.30 5.53 22.97
N LEU A 330 -1.33 4.85 22.46
CA LEU A 330 -2.07 5.28 21.27
C LEU A 330 -2.87 6.57 21.53
N GLU A 331 -3.42 6.74 22.73
CA GLU A 331 -4.19 7.93 23.12
C GLU A 331 -3.30 9.13 23.49
N GLY A 332 -2.02 8.91 23.82
CA GLY A 332 -1.07 9.96 24.15
C GLY A 332 -1.20 10.53 25.57
N PRO A 333 -0.49 11.64 25.88
CA PRO A 333 -0.34 12.16 27.24
C PRO A 333 -1.64 12.71 27.87
N ASP A 334 -2.64 13.03 27.05
CA ASP A 334 -3.95 13.52 27.51
C ASP A 334 -4.98 12.40 27.76
N SER A 335 -4.56 11.13 27.66
CA SER A 335 -5.47 9.99 27.86
C SER A 335 -6.11 9.98 29.26
N PRO A 336 -7.41 9.64 29.37
CA PRO A 336 -8.06 9.40 30.67
C PRO A 336 -7.33 8.34 31.51
N ILE A 337 -6.70 7.37 30.85
CA ILE A 337 -5.93 6.29 31.48
C ILE A 337 -4.69 6.85 32.21
N ALA A 338 -3.95 7.78 31.59
CA ALA A 338 -2.82 8.44 32.24
C ALA A 338 -3.26 9.25 33.47
N ARG A 339 -4.44 9.88 33.43
CA ARG A 339 -5.02 10.60 34.58
C ARG A 339 -5.41 9.67 35.73
N VAL A 340 -5.99 8.51 35.45
CA VAL A 340 -6.36 7.52 36.48
C VAL A 340 -5.10 6.90 37.11
N LEU A 341 -4.11 6.52 36.30
CA LEU A 341 -2.85 5.94 36.78
C LEU A 341 -2.03 6.92 37.63
N SER A 342 -2.14 8.23 37.38
CA SER A 342 -1.50 9.28 38.18
C SER A 342 -2.32 9.73 39.38
N ALA A 343 -3.67 9.67 39.32
CA ALA A 343 -4.54 9.97 40.44
C ALA A 343 -4.43 8.94 41.59
N GLU A 344 -4.23 7.67 41.26
CA GLU A 344 -4.01 6.60 42.25
C GLU A 344 -2.70 6.75 43.06
N VAL A 345 -1.77 7.63 42.64
CA VAL A 345 -0.56 7.94 43.41
C VAL A 345 -0.89 8.74 44.69
N ASN A 346 -2.03 9.43 44.73
CA ASN A 346 -2.38 10.35 45.81
C ASN A 346 -3.57 9.88 46.68
N GLY A 347 -4.15 8.72 46.39
CA GLY A 347 -5.29 8.16 47.12
C GLY A 347 -4.98 6.79 47.70
N HIS A 348 -5.27 6.59 48.98
CA HIS A 348 -5.24 5.28 49.63
C HIS A 348 -6.07 4.26 48.81
N ALA A 349 -5.40 3.35 48.10
CA ALA A 349 -6.06 2.17 47.56
C ALA A 349 -6.46 1.23 48.72
N PRO A 350 -7.66 0.61 48.68
CA PRO A 350 -8.02 -0.41 49.66
C PRO A 350 -7.01 -1.55 49.56
N ALA A 351 -6.49 -1.98 50.70
CA ALA A 351 -5.45 -3.00 50.79
C ALA A 351 -5.82 -4.25 49.98
N ALA A 352 -5.14 -4.45 48.85
CA ALA A 352 -5.12 -5.72 48.16
C ALA A 352 -4.51 -6.78 49.09
N GLU A 353 -5.00 -8.00 49.02
CA GLU A 353 -4.47 -9.12 49.80
C GLU A 353 -2.94 -9.22 49.63
N PRO A 354 -2.18 -9.48 50.71
CA PRO A 354 -0.72 -9.54 50.66
C PRO A 354 -0.28 -10.65 49.69
N GLY A 355 0.12 -10.26 48.49
CA GLY A 355 0.63 -11.17 47.44
C GLY A 355 0.08 -10.92 46.03
N VAL A 356 -0.99 -10.13 45.85
CA VAL A 356 -1.56 -9.86 44.51
C VAL A 356 -1.19 -8.46 44.04
N ILE A 357 -0.31 -8.39 43.03
CA ILE A 357 0.10 -7.12 42.39
C ILE A 357 -1.13 -6.48 41.73
N SER A 358 -1.41 -5.20 41.96
CA SER A 358 -2.54 -4.53 41.30
C SER A 358 -2.34 -4.43 39.79
N LEU A 359 -3.44 -4.38 39.03
CA LEU A 359 -3.39 -4.12 37.59
C LEU A 359 -2.68 -2.78 37.30
N ALA A 360 -2.94 -1.75 38.10
CA ALA A 360 -2.32 -0.43 37.96
C ALA A 360 -0.80 -0.48 38.15
N ASP A 361 -0.31 -1.28 39.10
CA ASP A 361 1.13 -1.45 39.34
C ASP A 361 1.81 -2.18 38.18
N ARG A 362 1.14 -3.18 37.58
CA ARG A 362 1.62 -3.87 36.37
C ARG A 362 1.70 -2.94 35.16
N VAL A 363 0.69 -2.10 34.94
CA VAL A 363 0.69 -1.11 33.84
C VAL A 363 1.82 -0.09 34.02
N ARG A 364 2.04 0.41 35.25
CA ARG A 364 3.16 1.33 35.55
C ARG A 364 4.53 0.67 35.36
N ALA A 365 4.66 -0.61 35.73
CA ALA A 365 5.89 -1.38 35.50
C ALA A 365 6.20 -1.51 34.00
N LEU A 366 5.20 -1.82 33.17
CA LEU A 366 5.34 -1.92 31.71
C LEU A 366 5.72 -0.58 31.05
N GLN A 367 5.11 0.53 31.48
CA GLN A 367 5.44 1.88 31.00
C GLN A 367 6.87 2.29 31.33
N LYS A 368 7.43 1.82 32.45
CA LYS A 368 8.81 2.12 32.87
C LYS A 368 9.85 1.31 32.09
N THR A 369 9.50 0.12 31.62
CA THR A 369 10.42 -0.79 30.90
C THR A 369 10.52 -0.50 29.40
N LEU A 370 9.54 0.19 28.81
CA LEU A 370 9.49 0.51 27.38
C LEU A 370 9.74 2.02 27.19
N PRO A 371 10.99 2.46 26.95
CA PRO A 371 11.25 3.87 26.69
C PRO A 371 10.51 4.34 25.43
N ALA A 372 9.94 5.54 25.51
CA ALA A 372 9.23 6.18 24.41
C ALA A 372 10.19 6.45 23.24
N GLU A 373 10.03 5.67 22.17
CA GLU A 373 10.45 6.07 20.81
C GLU A 373 9.47 7.08 20.22
#